data_AF-A0A8S2WAD8-F1
#
_entry.id   AF-A0A8S2WAD8-F1
#
_cell.length_a   1.000
_cell.length_b   1.000
_cell.length_c   1.000
_cell.angle_alpha   90.00
_cell.angle_beta   90.00
_cell.angle_gamma   90.00
#
_symmetry.space_group_name_H-M   'P 1'
#
loop_
_entity.id
_entity.type
_entity.pdbx_description
1 polymer ?
#
loop_
_entity_poly.entity_id
_entity_poly.type
_entity_poly.pdbx_seq_one_letter_code
_entity_poly.pdbx_strand_id
1 'polypeptide(L)'
;AVKLWSPEFPNLYNITIKLYEKHTNITTIKTFQNSINNKLHQFRLFENAFGVHNHQKLDEIESYIGFRSISLCGSSIKQICLNNEKYFMLGVLDQGYWPDGLYRSPTDSALKYDIVKMKSLGFNTIRKHMKIESSRWYYWCDVLGMLVWQDMPASDSYYGYEVELSEDERLRVIRDSILNTNNIELDYPHLNLSINGTIMKSVQEQEQEQERPVFLPNTVNGHQKGDQRSLESKLQFEYELKSMIDTLYNHPSIVVWVLFNEEWGQYDTLRLGVWLKYYSGQSRLINAVSGWQDRSVGDIRDVHDYTSQIELPLVNTYDRTSRAL
;
A
#
# COMPACT_ATOMS: atom_id res chain seq x y z
N ALA A 1 2.08 7.04 28.45
CA ALA A 1 2.21 6.10 27.33
C ALA A 1 1.55 6.72 26.09
N VAL A 2 2.02 6.38 24.89
CA VAL A 2 1.34 6.76 23.63
C VAL A 2 -0.03 6.07 23.60
N LYS A 3 -1.09 6.80 23.23
CA LYS A 3 -2.43 6.24 23.06
C LYS A 3 -2.54 5.69 21.64
N LEU A 4 -2.95 4.43 21.52
CA LEU A 4 -3.06 3.77 20.22
C LEU A 4 -4.34 4.19 19.50
N TRP A 5 -4.26 4.25 18.17
CA TRP A 5 -5.39 4.47 17.28
C TRP A 5 -6.16 3.16 17.07
N SER A 6 -7.48 3.25 17.11
CA SER A 6 -8.43 2.19 16.80
C SER A 6 -9.77 2.81 16.40
N PRO A 7 -10.72 2.05 15.82
CA PRO A 7 -12.07 2.56 15.58
C PRO A 7 -12.75 3.07 16.85
N GLU A 8 -12.55 2.42 17.98
CA GLU A 8 -13.15 2.79 19.26
C GLU A 8 -12.48 4.03 19.87
N PHE A 9 -11.16 4.14 19.71
CA PHE A 9 -10.35 5.24 20.22
C PHE A 9 -9.46 5.80 19.11
N PRO A 10 -9.99 6.71 18.26
CA PRO A 10 -9.25 7.28 17.13
C PRO A 10 -8.25 8.36 17.60
N ASN A 11 -7.29 7.96 18.43
CA ASN A 11 -6.25 8.86 18.96
C ASN A 11 -5.32 9.30 17.81
N LEU A 12 -5.36 10.59 17.50
CA LEU A 12 -4.51 11.22 16.50
C LEU A 12 -3.61 12.27 17.15
N TYR A 13 -2.41 12.43 16.61
CA TYR A 13 -1.40 13.37 17.05
C TYR A 13 -1.06 14.32 15.92
N ASN A 14 -1.24 15.62 16.12
CA ASN A 14 -0.85 16.61 15.12
C ASN A 14 0.67 16.60 14.96
N ILE A 15 1.11 16.69 13.71
CA ILE A 15 2.52 16.82 13.36
C ILE A 15 2.71 18.05 12.47
N THR A 16 3.88 18.65 12.60
CA THR A 16 4.30 19.78 11.78
C THR A 16 5.69 19.48 11.24
N ILE A 17 5.80 19.41 9.92
CA ILE A 17 7.05 19.19 9.20
C ILE A 17 7.50 20.54 8.66
N LYS A 18 8.70 20.97 9.03
CA LYS A 18 9.26 22.28 8.63
C LYS A 18 10.51 22.07 7.80
N LEU A 19 10.54 22.69 6.62
CA LEU A 19 11.71 22.74 5.76
C LEU A 19 12.47 24.04 6.02
N TYR A 20 13.77 23.92 6.25
CA TYR A 20 14.65 25.07 6.49
C TYR A 20 15.79 25.10 5.49
N GLU A 21 16.21 26.30 5.11
CA GLU A 21 17.39 26.47 4.28
C GLU A 21 18.67 26.23 5.10
N LYS A 22 19.56 25.38 4.58
CA LYS A 22 20.86 25.14 5.18
C LYS A 22 21.88 26.12 4.61
N HIS A 23 22.09 27.25 5.30
CA HIS A 23 23.24 28.09 5.02
C HIS A 23 24.50 27.45 5.63
N THR A 24 25.29 26.75 4.82
CA THR A 24 26.68 26.42 5.17
C THR A 24 27.58 27.57 4.76
N ASN A 25 28.09 28.35 5.71
CA ASN A 25 29.28 29.15 5.44
C ASN A 25 30.45 28.19 5.20
N ILE A 26 30.80 27.96 3.93
CA ILE A 26 32.04 27.27 3.58
C ILE A 26 33.18 28.25 3.83
N THR A 27 33.59 28.36 5.10
CA THR A 27 34.87 28.98 5.46
C THR A 27 35.77 27.84 5.91
N THR A 28 36.84 27.60 5.13
CA THR A 28 37.86 26.56 5.28
C THR A 28 37.59 25.25 4.50
N ILE A 29 37.96 25.26 3.22
CA ILE A 29 38.48 24.04 2.57
C ILE A 29 39.81 23.74 3.29
N LYS A 30 39.79 22.91 4.34
CA LYS A 30 40.99 22.16 4.71
C LYS A 30 41.05 20.99 3.75
N THR A 31 41.93 21.08 2.77
CA THR A 31 42.33 19.99 1.90
C THR A 31 42.77 18.83 2.78
N PHE A 32 41.89 17.88 3.03
CA PHE A 32 42.28 16.57 3.55
C PHE A 32 42.45 15.67 2.35
N GLN A 33 43.68 15.63 1.82
CA GLN A 33 44.12 14.47 1.06
C GLN A 33 44.15 13.30 2.04
N ASN A 34 43.18 12.40 1.94
CA ASN A 34 43.47 11.01 2.25
C ASN A 34 42.75 10.11 1.25
N SER A 35 43.61 9.45 0.46
CA SER A 35 43.36 8.21 -0.24
C SER A 35 42.49 7.28 0.59
N ILE A 36 41.39 6.79 0.02
CA ILE A 36 41.06 5.36 -0.07
C ILE A 36 39.80 5.23 -0.94
N ASN A 37 39.93 4.39 -1.97
CA ASN A 37 38.91 3.98 -2.91
C ASN A 37 37.80 3.15 -2.24
N ASN A 38 36.62 3.21 -2.87
CA ASN A 38 35.54 2.20 -2.94
C ASN A 38 34.23 2.44 -2.16
N LYS A 39 33.22 2.72 -2.98
CA LYS A 39 31.81 2.26 -2.98
C LYS A 39 30.91 2.54 -1.76
N LEU A 40 30.16 3.65 -1.91
CA LEU A 40 28.71 3.78 -1.72
C LEU A 40 28.04 2.85 -0.68
N HIS A 41 27.89 3.35 0.54
CA HIS A 41 26.62 3.49 1.27
C HIS A 41 26.93 4.14 2.62
N GLN A 42 26.71 5.45 2.74
CA GLN A 42 26.80 6.13 4.02
C GLN A 42 25.59 7.06 4.16
N PHE A 43 24.48 6.53 4.68
CA PHE A 43 23.48 7.37 5.33
C PHE A 43 24.16 7.99 6.56
N ARG A 44 24.68 9.21 6.41
CA ARG A 44 25.10 10.01 7.56
C ARG A 44 23.85 10.51 8.25
N LEU A 45 23.51 9.86 9.36
CA LEU A 45 22.73 10.50 10.42
C LEU A 45 23.55 11.72 10.87
N PHE A 46 23.07 12.92 10.55
CA PHE A 46 23.64 14.14 11.08
C PHE A 46 23.20 14.26 12.54
N GLU A 47 24.02 13.72 13.46
CA GLU A 47 23.89 14.03 14.87
C GLU A 47 24.28 15.49 15.13
N ASN A 48 23.28 16.26 15.58
CA ASN A 48 23.33 17.38 16.51
C ASN A 48 24.69 18.07 16.71
N ALA A 49 24.93 19.11 15.92
CA ALA A 49 25.73 20.26 16.32
C ALA A 49 24.98 21.54 15.90
N PHE A 50 23.80 21.76 16.48
CA PHE A 50 23.00 22.96 16.26
C PHE A 50 23.57 24.14 17.06
N GLY A 51 24.59 24.78 16.49
CA GLY A 51 24.86 26.18 16.78
C GLY A 51 23.73 27.03 16.21
N VAL A 52 23.21 27.96 17.03
CA VAL A 52 22.14 28.89 16.67
C VAL A 52 22.59 29.76 15.48
N HIS A 53 22.13 29.43 14.28
CA HIS A 53 22.24 30.28 13.11
C HIS A 53 20.85 30.47 12.49
N ASN A 54 20.58 31.69 12.00
CA ASN A 54 19.34 32.11 11.35
C ASN A 54 19.02 31.22 10.13
N HIS A 55 18.37 30.08 10.37
CA HIS A 55 17.84 29.26 9.30
C HIS A 55 16.49 29.84 8.86
N GLN A 56 16.42 30.35 7.62
CA GLN A 56 15.15 30.79 7.05
C GLN A 56 14.25 29.57 6.82
N LYS A 57 13.03 29.60 7.38
CA LYS A 57 12.00 28.59 7.10
C LYS A 57 11.55 28.75 5.64
N LEU A 58 11.68 27.68 4.86
CA LEU A 58 11.30 27.64 3.45
C LEU A 58 9.85 27.20 3.29
N ASP A 59 9.44 26.16 4.01
CA ASP A 59 8.10 25.58 3.90
C ASP A 59 7.66 24.91 5.21
N GLU A 60 6.36 24.69 5.36
CA GLU A 60 5.75 24.06 6.52
C GLU A 60 4.48 23.30 6.14
N ILE A 61 4.40 22.04 6.55
CA ILE A 61 3.24 21.17 6.33
C ILE A 61 2.72 20.71 7.69
N GLU A 62 1.42 20.81 7.89
CA GLU A 62 0.72 20.25 9.04
C GLU A 62 -0.03 18.97 8.62
N SER A 63 0.02 17.97 9.49
CA SER A 63 -0.66 16.69 9.28
C SER A 63 -0.94 16.02 10.64
N TYR A 64 -1.26 14.73 10.64
CA TYR A 64 -1.53 13.93 11.82
C TYR A 64 -0.93 12.52 11.69
N ILE A 65 -0.73 11.87 12.84
CA ILE A 65 -0.31 10.46 12.95
C ILE A 65 -1.27 9.74 13.90
N GLY A 66 -1.65 8.51 13.54
CA GLY A 66 -2.30 7.54 14.43
C GLY A 66 -1.38 6.35 14.68
N PHE A 67 -1.06 6.06 15.95
CA PHE A 67 -0.20 4.93 16.30
C PHE A 67 -1.00 3.63 16.37
N ARG A 68 -0.80 2.70 15.45
CA ARG A 68 -1.45 1.38 15.50
C ARG A 68 -0.63 0.31 14.78
N SER A 69 -0.85 -0.94 15.15
CA SER A 69 -0.31 -2.11 14.44
C SER A 69 -1.44 -2.98 13.90
N ILE A 70 -1.26 -3.55 12.71
CA ILE A 70 -2.14 -4.59 12.16
C ILE A 70 -1.28 -5.80 11.81
N SER A 71 -1.71 -6.99 12.20
CA SER A 71 -0.94 -8.22 12.00
C SER A 71 -1.86 -9.45 11.95
N LEU A 72 -1.27 -10.60 11.64
CA LEU A 72 -1.89 -11.90 11.85
C LEU A 72 -1.36 -12.51 13.15
N CYS A 73 -2.25 -13.00 14.00
CA CYS A 73 -1.95 -13.62 15.28
C CYS A 73 -2.64 -14.97 15.43
N GLY A 74 -2.26 -15.74 16.45
CA GLY A 74 -2.76 -17.10 16.66
C GLY A 74 -1.85 -18.19 16.10
N SER A 75 -1.98 -19.39 16.66
CA SER A 75 -1.14 -20.56 16.36
C SER A 75 -1.69 -21.43 15.24
N SER A 76 -2.91 -21.97 15.39
CA SER A 76 -3.52 -22.91 14.44
C SER A 76 -4.30 -22.22 13.32
N ILE A 77 -5.16 -21.27 13.66
CA ILE A 77 -5.89 -20.43 12.70
C ILE A 77 -5.40 -19.00 12.88
N LYS A 78 -4.83 -18.43 11.82
CA LYS A 78 -4.41 -17.04 11.81
C LYS A 78 -5.65 -16.14 11.84
N GLN A 79 -5.64 -15.18 12.75
CA GLN A 79 -6.70 -14.20 12.93
C GLN A 79 -6.11 -12.81 12.80
N ILE A 80 -6.92 -11.86 12.33
CA ILE A 80 -6.47 -10.47 12.26
C ILE A 80 -6.36 -9.90 13.68
N CYS A 81 -5.23 -9.28 13.98
CA CYS A 81 -4.96 -8.57 15.21
C CYS A 81 -4.77 -7.07 14.93
N LEU A 82 -5.43 -6.23 15.73
CA LEU A 82 -5.22 -4.78 15.79
C LEU A 82 -4.59 -4.46 17.15
N ASN A 83 -3.45 -3.78 17.16
CA ASN A 83 -2.73 -3.43 18.39
C ASN A 83 -2.40 -4.67 19.25
N ASN A 84 -2.00 -5.76 18.57
CA ASN A 84 -1.67 -7.09 19.15
C ASN A 84 -2.86 -7.88 19.72
N GLU A 85 -4.07 -7.34 19.62
CA GLU A 85 -5.29 -7.99 20.10
C GLU A 85 -6.16 -8.47 18.96
N LYS A 86 -6.78 -9.64 19.11
CA LYS A 86 -7.68 -10.20 18.10
C LYS A 86 -8.82 -9.23 17.82
N TYR A 87 -9.00 -8.87 16.56
CA TYR A 87 -9.97 -7.86 16.16
C TYR A 87 -10.93 -8.40 15.12
N PHE A 88 -12.24 -8.33 15.42
CA PHE A 88 -13.30 -8.73 14.51
C PHE A 88 -13.73 -7.53 13.66
N MET A 89 -13.53 -7.64 12.35
CA MET A 89 -13.94 -6.62 11.38
C MET A 89 -15.39 -6.89 10.95
N LEU A 90 -16.32 -6.14 11.53
CA LEU A 90 -17.69 -6.07 11.06
C LEU A 90 -17.73 -5.02 9.94
N GLY A 91 -17.51 -5.49 8.72
CA GLY A 91 -17.34 -4.67 7.53
C GLY A 91 -18.64 -4.39 6.77
N VAL A 92 -18.65 -3.27 6.05
CA VAL A 92 -19.63 -2.96 5.00
C VAL A 92 -18.90 -2.60 3.71
N LEU A 93 -19.48 -2.99 2.57
CA LEU A 93 -18.96 -2.64 1.25
C LEU A 93 -19.52 -1.28 0.83
N ASP A 94 -18.64 -0.37 0.42
CA ASP A 94 -18.97 1.00 0.00
C ASP A 94 -18.52 1.24 -1.44
N GLN A 95 -19.48 1.36 -2.36
CA GLN A 95 -19.22 1.69 -3.77
C GLN A 95 -18.99 3.19 -4.00
N GLY A 96 -19.39 4.05 -3.07
CA GLY A 96 -19.22 5.51 -3.17
C GLY A 96 -20.07 6.15 -4.28
N TYR A 97 -21.33 5.69 -4.42
CA TYR A 97 -22.30 6.29 -5.33
C TYR A 97 -23.10 7.42 -4.68
N TRP A 98 -23.27 8.50 -5.43
CA TRP A 98 -24.01 9.69 -5.04
C TRP A 98 -25.16 9.94 -6.02
N PRO A 99 -26.39 10.22 -5.52
CA PRO A 99 -27.56 10.41 -6.39
C PRO A 99 -27.36 11.45 -7.50
N ASP A 100 -26.72 12.59 -7.18
CA ASP A 100 -26.56 13.69 -8.13
C ASP A 100 -25.25 13.62 -8.93
N GLY A 101 -24.19 13.06 -8.33
CA GLY A 101 -22.82 13.13 -8.85
C GLY A 101 -22.25 11.79 -9.32
N LEU A 102 -23.00 10.69 -9.17
CA LEU A 102 -22.57 9.30 -9.33
C LEU A 102 -21.29 9.00 -8.56
N TYR A 103 -20.11 9.33 -9.08
CA TYR A 103 -18.83 9.11 -8.41
C TYR A 103 -18.35 10.28 -7.55
N ARG A 104 -18.96 11.47 -7.69
CA ARG A 104 -18.55 12.68 -6.98
C ARG A 104 -19.47 12.95 -5.79
N SER A 105 -18.89 13.02 -4.60
CA SER A 105 -19.62 13.48 -3.42
C SER A 105 -20.06 14.94 -3.55
N PRO A 106 -21.27 15.29 -3.10
CA PRO A 106 -21.77 16.65 -3.23
C PRO A 106 -21.06 17.62 -2.27
N THR A 107 -20.68 17.15 -1.07
CA THR A 107 -19.99 17.97 -0.06
C THR A 107 -19.10 17.11 0.85
N ASP A 108 -18.18 17.76 1.56
CA ASP A 108 -17.37 17.13 2.63
C ASP A 108 -18.26 16.59 3.77
N SER A 109 -19.37 17.26 4.07
CA SER A 109 -20.33 16.80 5.08
C SER A 109 -21.07 15.54 4.65
N ALA A 110 -21.30 15.35 3.35
CA ALA A 110 -21.90 14.13 2.83
C ALA A 110 -20.95 12.93 2.98
N LEU A 111 -19.66 13.09 2.65
CA LEU A 111 -18.63 12.07 2.91
C LEU A 111 -18.61 11.67 4.39
N LYS A 112 -18.61 12.66 5.28
CA LYS A 112 -18.63 12.43 6.73
C LYS A 112 -19.91 11.72 7.19
N TYR A 113 -21.05 12.10 6.64
CA TYR A 113 -22.36 11.57 7.02
C TYR A 113 -22.43 10.05 6.86
N ASP A 114 -21.98 9.52 5.72
CA ASP A 114 -22.01 8.06 5.48
C ASP A 114 -21.15 7.30 6.48
N ILE A 115 -19.94 7.79 6.78
CA ILE A 115 -19.04 7.16 7.76
C ILE A 115 -19.67 7.18 9.16
N VAL A 116 -20.24 8.31 9.58
CA VAL A 116 -20.96 8.42 10.86
C VAL A 116 -22.14 7.46 10.89
N LYS A 117 -22.90 7.36 9.80
CA LYS A 117 -24.08 6.50 9.73
C LYS A 117 -23.70 5.03 9.80
N MET A 118 -22.73 4.58 9.02
CA MET A 118 -22.21 3.21 9.07
C MET A 118 -21.71 2.87 10.47
N LYS A 119 -20.94 3.78 11.10
CA LYS A 119 -20.48 3.60 12.49
C LYS A 119 -21.64 3.49 13.48
N SER A 120 -22.68 4.31 13.34
CA SER A 120 -23.86 4.27 14.21
C SER A 120 -24.66 2.97 14.09
N LEU A 121 -24.53 2.26 12.97
CA LEU A 121 -25.14 0.95 12.73
C LEU A 121 -24.27 -0.21 13.27
N GLY A 122 -23.11 0.09 13.85
CA GLY A 122 -22.22 -0.89 14.50
C GLY A 122 -21.07 -1.39 13.62
N PHE A 123 -20.97 -0.94 12.36
CA PHE A 123 -19.84 -1.26 11.50
C PHE A 123 -18.56 -0.58 12.01
N ASN A 124 -17.43 -1.29 11.92
CA ASN A 124 -16.11 -0.78 12.30
C ASN A 124 -15.08 -0.83 11.16
N THR A 125 -15.48 -1.40 10.02
CA THR A 125 -14.67 -1.46 8.81
C THR A 125 -15.51 -1.08 7.59
N ILE A 126 -14.92 -0.36 6.66
CA ILE A 126 -15.46 -0.13 5.32
C ILE A 126 -14.51 -0.75 4.30
N ARG A 127 -15.03 -1.51 3.35
CA ARG A 127 -14.31 -1.88 2.14
C ARG A 127 -14.70 -0.93 1.02
N LYS A 128 -13.78 -0.06 0.62
CA LYS A 128 -13.99 0.84 -0.52
C LYS A 128 -13.81 0.02 -1.78
N HIS A 129 -14.93 -0.29 -2.44
CA HIS A 129 -14.98 -1.26 -3.52
C HIS A 129 -14.48 -0.66 -4.83
N MET A 130 -13.39 -1.24 -5.36
CA MET A 130 -12.79 -0.97 -6.67
C MET A 130 -12.69 0.51 -7.08
N LYS A 131 -12.44 1.39 -6.11
CA LYS A 131 -12.41 2.84 -6.29
C LYS A 131 -11.44 3.48 -5.31
N ILE A 132 -10.84 4.59 -5.69
CA ILE A 132 -10.16 5.50 -4.77
C ILE A 132 -11.10 6.67 -4.47
N GLU A 133 -11.38 6.92 -3.19
CA GLU A 133 -12.18 8.09 -2.78
C GLU A 133 -11.31 9.35 -2.60
N SER A 134 -11.92 10.52 -2.43
CA SER A 134 -11.19 11.74 -2.06
C SER A 134 -10.38 11.56 -0.75
N SER A 135 -9.19 12.17 -0.65
CA SER A 135 -8.39 12.23 0.59
C SER A 135 -9.19 12.69 1.82
N ARG A 136 -10.23 13.51 1.61
CA ARG A 136 -11.15 13.95 2.66
C ARG A 136 -11.95 12.81 3.29
N TRP A 137 -12.30 11.78 2.53
CA TRP A 137 -13.01 10.62 3.04
C TRP A 137 -12.13 9.79 3.98
N TYR A 138 -10.88 9.51 3.58
CA TYR A 138 -9.93 8.80 4.46
C TYR A 138 -9.60 9.61 5.71
N TYR A 139 -9.46 10.93 5.60
CA TYR A 139 -9.35 11.81 6.78
C TYR A 139 -10.52 11.62 7.75
N TRP A 140 -11.75 11.56 7.25
CA TRP A 140 -12.91 11.30 8.11
C TRP A 140 -12.89 9.89 8.70
N CYS A 141 -12.43 8.87 7.98
CA CYS A 141 -12.22 7.53 8.53
C CYS A 141 -11.18 7.54 9.67
N ASP A 142 -10.09 8.29 9.51
CA ASP A 142 -9.04 8.42 10.52
C ASP A 142 -9.55 9.13 11.78
N VAL A 143 -10.25 10.25 11.60
CA VAL A 143 -10.77 11.10 12.70
C VAL A 143 -11.93 10.44 13.43
N LEU A 144 -12.86 9.84 12.68
CA LEU A 144 -14.05 9.23 13.28
C LEU A 144 -13.76 7.84 13.80
N GLY A 145 -12.68 7.19 13.38
CA GLY A 145 -12.33 5.83 13.76
C GLY A 145 -13.14 4.79 12.98
N MET A 146 -12.67 4.48 11.77
CA MET A 146 -13.22 3.46 10.89
C MET A 146 -12.05 2.76 10.17
N LEU A 147 -11.98 1.43 10.22
CA LEU A 147 -10.99 0.70 9.43
C LEU A 147 -11.35 0.73 7.96
N VAL A 148 -10.35 0.74 7.08
CA VAL A 148 -10.54 0.73 5.64
C VAL A 148 -9.81 -0.45 5.00
N TRP A 149 -10.53 -1.18 4.17
CA TRP A 149 -9.95 -2.02 3.13
C TRP A 149 -10.00 -1.21 1.84
N GLN A 150 -8.82 -0.93 1.29
CA GLN A 150 -8.71 -0.14 0.07
C GLN A 150 -8.46 -1.06 -1.11
N ASP A 151 -9.45 -1.15 -2.01
CA ASP A 151 -9.32 -1.88 -3.25
C ASP A 151 -8.56 -1.06 -4.30
N MET A 152 -7.69 -1.73 -5.05
CA MET A 152 -7.20 -1.21 -6.31
C MET A 152 -8.35 -1.16 -7.31
N PRO A 153 -8.59 -0.02 -8.00
CA PRO A 153 -9.51 0.01 -9.14
C PRO A 153 -9.08 -0.98 -10.21
N ALA A 154 -10.00 -1.82 -10.66
CA ALA A 154 -9.78 -2.73 -11.78
C ALA A 154 -11.06 -2.86 -12.60
N SER A 155 -10.93 -2.94 -13.91
CA SER A 155 -12.06 -3.23 -14.79
C SER A 155 -12.31 -4.73 -14.89
N ASP A 156 -13.59 -5.09 -15.06
CA ASP A 156 -13.97 -6.46 -15.41
C ASP A 156 -13.30 -6.88 -16.72
N SER A 157 -12.76 -8.10 -16.74
CA SER A 157 -12.14 -8.71 -17.92
C SER A 157 -13.15 -9.03 -19.03
N TYR A 158 -14.46 -8.95 -18.75
CA TYR A 158 -15.53 -9.28 -19.69
C TYR A 158 -15.85 -8.18 -20.72
N TYR A 159 -15.56 -6.92 -20.42
CA TYR A 159 -15.85 -5.76 -21.27
C TYR A 159 -14.60 -4.89 -21.48
N GLY A 160 -13.55 -5.49 -22.04
CA GLY A 160 -12.36 -4.77 -22.47
C GLY A 160 -12.66 -3.88 -23.68
N TYR A 161 -13.24 -2.71 -23.46
CA TYR A 161 -12.96 -1.59 -24.36
C TYR A 161 -11.55 -1.12 -24.00
N GLU A 162 -10.60 -1.36 -24.89
CA GLU A 162 -9.29 -0.69 -24.83
C GLU A 162 -9.57 0.81 -24.88
N VAL A 163 -9.33 1.51 -23.76
CA VAL A 163 -9.28 2.97 -23.79
C VAL A 163 -8.02 3.30 -24.57
N GLU A 164 -8.18 3.85 -25.77
CA GLU A 164 -7.07 4.35 -26.58
C GLU A 164 -6.43 5.53 -25.84
N LEU A 165 -5.39 5.27 -25.07
CA LEU A 165 -4.52 6.32 -24.54
C LEU A 165 -3.88 7.07 -25.70
N SER A 166 -3.75 8.39 -25.58
CA SER A 166 -2.96 9.16 -26.54
C SER A 166 -1.49 8.72 -26.51
N GLU A 167 -0.75 8.89 -27.62
CA GLU A 167 0.67 8.49 -27.67
C GLU A 167 1.50 9.10 -26.54
N ASP A 168 1.22 10.34 -26.17
CA ASP A 168 1.90 11.03 -25.06
C ASP A 168 1.61 10.38 -23.70
N GLU A 169 0.36 9.97 -23.46
CA GLU A 169 -0.01 9.22 -22.25
C GLU A 169 0.66 7.84 -22.25
N ARG A 170 0.68 7.13 -23.37
CA ARG A 170 1.38 5.84 -23.51
C ARG A 170 2.86 5.97 -23.20
N LEU A 171 3.54 6.94 -23.79
CA LEU A 171 4.97 7.19 -23.59
C LEU A 171 5.28 7.60 -22.15
N ARG A 172 4.39 8.36 -21.51
CA ARG A 172 4.52 8.73 -20.10
C ARG A 172 4.42 7.51 -19.19
N VAL A 173 3.40 6.68 -19.40
CA VAL A 173 3.18 5.46 -18.60
C VAL A 173 4.35 4.50 -18.75
N ILE A 174 4.83 4.27 -19.98
CA ILE A 174 5.99 3.42 -20.24
C ILE A 174 7.24 4.00 -19.57
N ARG A 175 7.50 5.30 -19.72
CA ARG A 175 8.66 5.97 -19.11
C ARG A 175 8.63 5.87 -17.58
N ASP A 176 7.49 6.19 -16.97
CA ASP A 176 7.34 6.20 -15.53
C ASP A 176 7.43 4.78 -14.96
N SER A 177 6.87 3.78 -15.63
CA SER A 177 7.00 2.38 -15.23
C SER A 177 8.43 1.85 -15.34
N ILE A 178 9.19 2.22 -16.38
CA ILE A 178 10.61 1.87 -16.55
C ILE A 178 11.49 2.56 -15.49
N LEU A 179 11.25 3.84 -15.21
CA LEU A 179 12.01 4.58 -14.19
C LEU A 179 11.72 4.09 -12.77
N ASN A 180 10.50 3.60 -12.51
CA ASN A 180 10.09 3.03 -11.23
C ASN A 180 10.62 1.60 -10.98
N THR A 181 11.11 0.91 -12.01
CA THR A 181 11.82 -0.39 -11.85
C THR A 181 13.32 -0.24 -11.51
N ASN A 182 13.89 0.97 -11.58
CA ASN A 182 15.34 1.19 -11.42
C ASN A 182 15.88 1.07 -9.97
N ASN A 183 15.11 0.52 -9.02
CA ASN A 183 15.59 0.20 -7.67
C ASN A 183 15.21 -1.21 -7.20
N ILE A 184 14.85 -2.11 -8.13
CA ILE A 184 14.75 -3.53 -7.82
C ILE A 184 15.79 -4.25 -8.67
N GLU A 185 16.95 -4.55 -8.07
CA GLU A 185 17.86 -5.57 -8.59
C GLU A 185 17.11 -6.91 -8.49
N LEU A 186 16.39 -7.25 -9.56
CA LEU A 186 15.78 -8.56 -9.74
C LEU A 186 16.79 -9.43 -10.49
N ASP A 187 17.53 -10.25 -9.76
CA ASP A 187 18.38 -11.28 -10.34
C ASP A 187 17.48 -12.38 -10.92
N TYR A 188 17.12 -12.24 -12.20
CA TYR A 188 16.40 -13.26 -12.96
C TYR A 188 17.37 -14.01 -13.88
N PRO A 189 17.69 -15.29 -13.62
CA PRO A 189 18.30 -16.12 -14.64
C PRO A 189 17.24 -16.37 -15.73
N HIS A 190 17.66 -16.23 -16.99
CA HIS A 190 16.95 -16.60 -18.24
C HIS A 190 16.26 -15.51 -19.08
N LEU A 191 16.55 -14.21 -18.88
CA LEU A 191 16.19 -13.19 -19.89
C LEU A 191 17.44 -12.68 -20.64
N ASN A 192 17.75 -13.29 -21.79
CA ASN A 192 18.68 -12.71 -22.77
C ASN A 192 17.95 -11.60 -23.54
N LEU A 193 18.00 -10.37 -23.04
CA LEU A 193 17.70 -9.16 -23.81
C LEU A 193 19.01 -8.37 -23.97
N SER A 194 19.66 -8.53 -25.12
CA SER A 194 20.84 -7.74 -25.48
C SER A 194 20.40 -6.34 -25.90
N ILE A 195 20.58 -5.34 -25.04
CA ILE A 195 20.66 -3.94 -25.44
C ILE A 195 22.13 -3.67 -25.74
N ASN A 196 22.46 -3.41 -27.01
CA ASN A 196 23.82 -3.10 -27.45
C ASN A 196 24.30 -1.77 -26.84
N GLY A 197 25.19 -1.85 -25.87
CA GLY A 197 25.97 -0.75 -25.32
C GLY A 197 27.23 -1.29 -24.64
N THR A 198 28.40 -0.99 -25.21
CA THR A 198 29.70 -1.63 -24.98
C THR A 198 30.38 -1.27 -23.64
N ILE A 199 31.26 -2.19 -23.15
CA ILE A 199 32.44 -2.06 -22.26
C ILE A 199 32.16 -2.34 -20.76
N MET A 200 32.82 -3.24 -20.00
CA MET A 200 33.91 -4.22 -20.17
C MET A 200 33.77 -5.30 -19.06
N LYS A 201 34.08 -6.57 -19.35
CA LYS A 201 34.20 -7.65 -18.36
C LYS A 201 35.58 -7.65 -17.70
N SER A 202 35.61 -7.74 -16.38
CA SER A 202 36.59 -8.44 -15.52
C SER A 202 36.07 -8.30 -14.06
N VAL A 203 36.18 -9.21 -13.08
CA VAL A 203 36.95 -10.43 -12.79
C VAL A 203 36.04 -11.31 -11.89
N GLN A 204 36.29 -12.62 -11.88
CA GLN A 204 35.69 -13.62 -10.99
C GLN A 204 35.90 -13.30 -9.50
N GLU A 205 34.88 -13.52 -8.67
CA GLU A 205 35.07 -13.90 -7.27
C GLU A 205 33.87 -14.74 -6.80
N GLN A 206 34.19 -15.95 -6.34
CA GLN A 206 33.27 -16.92 -5.75
C GLN A 206 33.18 -16.64 -4.25
N GLU A 207 32.00 -16.40 -3.70
CA GLU A 207 31.75 -16.60 -2.27
C GLU A 207 30.39 -17.27 -2.03
N GLN A 208 30.41 -18.19 -1.07
CA GLN A 208 29.34 -19.12 -0.70
C GLN A 208 28.21 -18.38 0.04
N GLU A 209 26.99 -18.42 -0.48
CA GLU A 209 25.77 -18.07 0.29
C GLU A 209 24.97 -19.32 0.63
N GLN A 210 24.64 -19.44 1.93
CA GLN A 210 23.72 -20.41 2.50
C GLN A 210 22.34 -20.34 1.81
N GLU A 211 21.78 -21.51 1.53
CA GLU A 211 20.52 -21.72 0.82
C GLU A 211 19.36 -20.89 1.41
N ARG A 212 18.89 -19.90 0.65
CA ARG A 212 17.57 -19.27 0.83
C ARG A 212 16.54 -20.10 0.04
N PRO A 213 15.31 -20.32 0.55
CA PRO A 213 14.36 -21.24 -0.04
C PRO A 213 13.97 -20.81 -1.46
N VAL A 214 14.30 -21.64 -2.44
CA VAL A 214 13.85 -21.53 -3.83
C VAL A 214 12.39 -21.96 -3.88
N PHE A 215 11.46 -21.00 -3.97
CA PHE A 215 10.09 -21.30 -4.35
C PHE A 215 10.00 -21.43 -5.87
N LEU A 216 10.04 -22.67 -6.35
CA LEU A 216 9.74 -22.99 -7.74
C LEU A 216 8.25 -22.69 -7.99
N PRO A 217 7.91 -21.89 -9.02
CA PRO A 217 6.52 -21.75 -9.42
C PRO A 217 6.06 -23.11 -9.95
N ASN A 218 5.06 -23.71 -9.30
CA ASN A 218 4.32 -24.79 -9.92
C ASN A 218 3.70 -24.23 -11.20
N THR A 219 4.17 -24.71 -12.35
CA THR A 219 3.52 -24.54 -13.65
C THR A 219 2.16 -25.22 -13.57
N VAL A 220 1.14 -24.45 -13.18
CA VAL A 220 -0.25 -24.88 -13.38
C VAL A 220 -0.50 -24.77 -14.88
N ASN A 221 -0.41 -25.89 -15.58
CA ASN A 221 -0.83 -26.02 -16.96
C ASN A 221 -2.32 -25.68 -17.07
N GLY A 222 -2.60 -24.44 -17.46
CA GLY A 222 -3.93 -23.93 -17.75
C GLY A 222 -3.82 -22.44 -18.04
N HIS A 223 -3.84 -22.05 -19.31
CA HIS A 223 -3.99 -20.65 -19.70
C HIS A 223 -5.34 -20.17 -19.15
N GLN A 224 -5.34 -19.26 -18.17
CA GLN A 224 -6.55 -18.75 -17.56
C GLN A 224 -6.81 -17.30 -18.01
N LYS A 225 -8.10 -16.98 -18.19
CA LYS A 225 -8.62 -15.87 -19.00
C LYS A 225 -8.11 -14.47 -18.57
N GLY A 226 -7.72 -14.28 -17.31
CA GLY A 226 -7.19 -13.02 -16.77
C GLY A 226 -5.75 -12.67 -17.15
N ASP A 227 -4.92 -13.66 -17.52
CA ASP A 227 -3.50 -13.42 -17.83
C ASP A 227 -3.26 -12.75 -19.20
N GLN A 228 -4.31 -12.58 -20.00
CA GLN A 228 -4.27 -12.02 -21.35
C GLN A 228 -4.34 -10.48 -21.41
N ARG A 229 -3.66 -9.79 -20.48
CA ARG A 229 -3.51 -8.31 -20.55
C ARG A 229 -2.37 -7.91 -21.47
N SER A 230 -2.57 -6.83 -22.24
CA SER A 230 -1.50 -6.19 -23.01
C SER A 230 -0.40 -5.66 -22.09
N LEU A 231 0.83 -5.55 -22.58
CA LEU A 231 1.94 -5.00 -21.80
C LEU A 231 1.63 -3.57 -21.31
N GLU A 232 1.03 -2.75 -22.17
CA GLU A 232 0.59 -1.38 -21.83
C GLU A 232 -0.39 -1.36 -20.66
N SER A 233 -1.42 -2.22 -20.69
CA SER A 233 -2.40 -2.33 -19.60
C SER A 233 -1.76 -2.78 -18.28
N LYS A 234 -0.80 -3.71 -18.34
CA LYS A 234 -0.05 -4.17 -17.15
C LYS A 234 0.79 -3.04 -16.54
N LEU A 235 1.50 -2.29 -17.39
CA LEU A 235 2.32 -1.16 -16.96
C LEU A 235 1.47 -0.03 -16.36
N GLN A 236 0.30 0.24 -16.93
CA GLN A 236 -0.64 1.24 -16.40
C GLN A 236 -1.16 0.83 -15.02
N PHE A 237 -1.65 -0.41 -14.89
CA PHE A 237 -2.17 -0.91 -13.63
C PHE A 237 -1.12 -0.85 -12.51
N GLU A 238 0.12 -1.24 -12.79
CA GLU A 238 1.21 -1.19 -11.80
C GLU A 238 1.59 0.24 -11.42
N TYR A 239 1.58 1.16 -12.38
CA TYR A 239 1.78 2.59 -12.11
C TYR A 239 0.68 3.16 -11.21
N GLU A 240 -0.58 2.89 -11.52
CA GLU A 240 -1.72 3.36 -10.73
C GLU A 240 -1.75 2.72 -9.34
N LEU A 241 -1.43 1.42 -9.23
CA LEU A 241 -1.31 0.72 -7.95
C LEU A 241 -0.25 1.39 -7.08
N LYS A 242 0.94 1.66 -7.63
CA LYS A 242 2.00 2.39 -6.92
C LYS A 242 1.52 3.77 -6.48
N SER A 243 0.89 4.51 -7.39
CA SER A 243 0.38 5.87 -7.13
C SER A 243 -0.68 5.90 -6.03
N MET A 244 -1.57 4.89 -5.99
CA MET A 244 -2.55 4.71 -4.93
C MET A 244 -1.85 4.54 -3.58
N ILE A 245 -0.85 3.65 -3.49
CA ILE A 245 -0.11 3.41 -2.25
C ILE A 245 0.63 4.69 -1.82
N ASP A 246 1.37 5.33 -2.71
CA ASP A 246 2.14 6.55 -2.40
C ASP A 246 1.25 7.71 -1.94
N THR A 247 0.01 7.77 -2.43
CA THR A 247 -0.95 8.80 -2.02
C THR A 247 -1.60 8.50 -0.68
N LEU A 248 -1.85 7.22 -0.38
CA LEU A 248 -2.73 6.81 0.71
C LEU A 248 -2.00 6.18 1.93
N TYR A 249 -0.70 5.91 1.83
CA TYR A 249 0.05 5.15 2.85
C TYR A 249 0.00 5.76 4.26
N ASN A 250 -0.15 7.09 4.36
CA ASN A 250 -0.16 7.81 5.63
C ASN A 250 -1.47 7.70 6.42
N HIS A 251 -2.56 7.19 5.84
CA HIS A 251 -3.86 7.11 6.52
C HIS A 251 -3.91 5.93 7.51
N PRO A 252 -3.95 6.13 8.84
CA PRO A 252 -4.01 5.03 9.81
C PRO A 252 -5.27 4.16 9.65
N SER A 253 -6.37 4.66 9.11
CA SER A 253 -7.60 3.88 8.89
C SER A 253 -7.42 2.70 7.95
N ILE A 254 -6.65 2.87 6.87
CA ILE A 254 -6.44 1.81 5.90
C ILE A 254 -5.63 0.69 6.56
N VAL A 255 -6.11 -0.54 6.58
CA VAL A 255 -5.42 -1.68 7.23
C VAL A 255 -5.19 -2.85 6.28
N VAL A 256 -5.92 -2.88 5.18
CA VAL A 256 -5.79 -3.89 4.13
C VAL A 256 -5.70 -3.21 2.77
N TRP A 257 -4.76 -3.68 1.96
CA TRP A 257 -4.75 -3.41 0.52
C TRP A 257 -5.36 -4.60 -0.20
N VAL A 258 -6.39 -4.36 -1.01
CA VAL A 258 -7.03 -5.39 -1.84
C VAL A 258 -6.55 -5.19 -3.27
N LEU A 259 -5.88 -6.20 -3.83
CA LEU A 259 -5.24 -6.08 -5.14
C LEU A 259 -6.22 -6.38 -6.29
N PHE A 260 -6.99 -7.47 -6.19
CA PHE A 260 -7.98 -7.86 -7.18
C PHE A 260 -9.30 -8.23 -6.51
N ASN A 261 -10.41 -7.98 -7.21
CA ASN A 261 -11.76 -8.39 -6.82
C ASN A 261 -12.35 -9.31 -7.88
N GLU A 262 -12.75 -10.53 -7.50
CA GLU A 262 -13.57 -11.43 -8.32
C GLU A 262 -13.01 -11.68 -9.73
N GLU A 263 -11.70 -11.87 -9.85
CA GLU A 263 -10.95 -12.01 -11.12
C GLU A 263 -10.87 -10.74 -11.99
N TRP A 264 -11.50 -9.63 -11.59
CA TRP A 264 -11.55 -8.42 -12.42
C TRP A 264 -10.16 -7.84 -12.59
N GLY A 265 -9.69 -7.92 -13.83
CA GLY A 265 -8.36 -7.47 -14.18
C GLY A 265 -7.22 -8.27 -13.57
N GLN A 266 -7.48 -9.47 -13.05
CA GLN A 266 -6.47 -10.28 -12.37
C GLN A 266 -5.44 -10.82 -13.36
N TYR A 267 -4.15 -10.54 -13.11
CA TYR A 267 -3.00 -11.11 -13.82
C TYR A 267 -1.82 -11.20 -12.86
N ASP A 268 -0.89 -12.13 -13.11
CA ASP A 268 0.41 -12.19 -12.41
C ASP A 268 0.31 -11.97 -10.87
N THR A 269 -0.71 -12.59 -10.28
CA THR A 269 -1.16 -12.31 -8.91
C THR A 269 -0.07 -12.57 -7.88
N LEU A 270 0.74 -13.61 -8.10
CA LEU A 270 1.84 -13.95 -7.21
C LEU A 270 2.88 -12.82 -7.16
N ARG A 271 3.38 -12.38 -8.32
CA ARG A 271 4.38 -11.30 -8.36
C ARG A 271 3.82 -10.02 -7.76
N LEU A 272 2.60 -9.62 -8.13
CA LEU A 272 1.99 -8.37 -7.67
C LEU A 272 1.63 -8.39 -6.18
N GLY A 273 1.10 -9.50 -5.67
CA GLY A 273 0.80 -9.64 -4.25
C GLY A 273 2.05 -9.56 -3.38
N VAL A 274 3.13 -10.21 -3.81
CA VAL A 274 4.44 -10.12 -3.17
C VAL A 274 5.00 -8.70 -3.26
N TRP A 275 5.01 -8.10 -4.45
CA TRP A 275 5.46 -6.72 -4.66
C TRP A 275 4.70 -5.74 -3.76
N LEU A 276 3.37 -5.83 -3.70
CA LEU A 276 2.53 -4.96 -2.90
C LEU A 276 2.85 -5.08 -1.40
N LYS A 277 3.11 -6.31 -0.90
CA LYS A 277 3.52 -6.53 0.49
C LYS A 277 4.82 -5.81 0.81
N TYR A 278 5.83 -5.92 -0.06
CA TYR A 278 7.14 -5.30 0.15
C TYR A 278 7.09 -3.78 -0.03
N TYR A 279 6.48 -3.31 -1.11
CA TYR A 279 6.43 -1.88 -1.46
C TYR A 279 5.64 -1.06 -0.44
N SER A 280 4.52 -1.58 0.08
CA SER A 280 3.72 -0.90 1.12
C SER A 280 4.36 -0.91 2.53
N GLY A 281 5.61 -1.36 2.65
CA GLY A 281 6.39 -1.34 3.89
C GLY A 281 5.91 -2.34 4.94
N GLN A 282 5.13 -3.37 4.55
CA GLN A 282 4.60 -4.43 5.42
C GLN A 282 3.73 -3.95 6.60
N SER A 283 3.36 -2.66 6.63
CA SER A 283 2.56 -2.04 7.69
C SER A 283 1.06 -2.34 7.60
N ARG A 284 0.66 -3.09 6.55
CA ARG A 284 -0.71 -3.45 6.17
C ARG A 284 -0.78 -4.93 5.81
N LEU A 285 -1.99 -5.48 5.91
CA LEU A 285 -2.29 -6.81 5.38
C LEU A 285 -2.61 -6.72 3.90
N ILE A 286 -2.30 -7.79 3.16
CA ILE A 286 -2.60 -7.90 1.73
C ILE A 286 -3.71 -8.91 1.52
N ASN A 287 -4.78 -8.49 0.87
CA ASN A 287 -5.78 -9.37 0.27
C ASN A 287 -5.50 -9.39 -1.24
N ALA A 288 -4.76 -10.40 -1.71
CA ALA A 288 -4.31 -10.40 -3.11
C ALA A 288 -5.49 -10.65 -4.07
N VAL A 289 -6.46 -11.47 -3.66
CA VAL A 289 -7.64 -11.78 -4.43
C VAL A 289 -8.83 -11.91 -3.50
N SER A 290 -9.76 -10.98 -3.63
CA SER A 290 -11.03 -11.01 -2.93
C SER A 290 -12.06 -11.79 -3.75
N GLY A 291 -12.66 -12.83 -3.17
CA GLY A 291 -13.70 -13.63 -3.83
C GLY A 291 -13.14 -14.82 -4.61
N TRP A 292 -13.26 -14.79 -5.93
CA TRP A 292 -12.99 -15.94 -6.82
C TRP A 292 -11.52 -16.07 -7.23
N GLN A 293 -11.06 -17.29 -7.55
CA GLN A 293 -9.70 -17.62 -8.00
C GLN A 293 -8.56 -17.16 -7.09
N ASP A 294 -8.73 -17.38 -5.79
CA ASP A 294 -7.62 -17.24 -4.85
C ASP A 294 -6.39 -18.02 -5.35
N ARG A 295 -5.25 -17.34 -5.40
CA ARG A 295 -3.96 -17.90 -5.81
C ARG A 295 -3.09 -18.32 -4.64
N SER A 296 -3.65 -18.32 -3.42
CA SER A 296 -2.91 -18.57 -2.17
C SER A 296 -1.78 -17.57 -1.95
N VAL A 297 -2.06 -16.29 -2.24
CA VAL A 297 -1.10 -15.18 -2.10
C VAL A 297 -1.71 -14.10 -1.21
N GLY A 298 -0.87 -13.45 -0.41
CA GLY A 298 -1.30 -12.45 0.55
C GLY A 298 -1.54 -13.04 1.94
N ASP A 299 -2.09 -12.21 2.82
CA ASP A 299 -2.31 -12.47 4.24
C ASP A 299 -3.73 -12.97 4.55
N ILE A 300 -4.69 -12.73 3.65
CA ILE A 300 -6.12 -12.93 3.88
C ILE A 300 -6.69 -13.83 2.79
N ARG A 301 -7.40 -14.88 3.21
CA ARG A 301 -8.31 -15.64 2.36
C ARG A 301 -9.71 -15.04 2.47
N ASP A 302 -10.18 -14.44 1.40
CA ASP A 302 -11.45 -13.71 1.34
C ASP A 302 -12.42 -14.40 0.39
N VAL A 303 -13.59 -14.77 0.88
CA VAL A 303 -14.58 -15.59 0.17
C VAL A 303 -15.90 -14.83 0.11
N HIS A 304 -16.45 -14.69 -1.10
CA HIS A 304 -17.77 -14.12 -1.32
C HIS A 304 -18.82 -15.24 -1.23
N ASP A 305 -19.51 -15.32 -0.10
CA ASP A 305 -20.63 -16.23 0.10
C ASP A 305 -21.92 -15.45 0.35
N TYR A 306 -22.84 -15.54 -0.61
CA TYR A 306 -24.13 -14.86 -0.58
C TYR A 306 -25.30 -15.79 -0.23
N THR A 307 -25.01 -17.06 0.08
CA THR A 307 -26.02 -18.10 0.26
C THR A 307 -26.06 -18.63 1.69
N SER A 308 -24.95 -18.58 2.41
CA SER A 308 -24.87 -19.04 3.79
C SER A 308 -25.59 -18.11 4.77
N GLN A 309 -26.35 -18.71 5.69
CA GLN A 309 -26.80 -18.02 6.90
C GLN A 309 -25.64 -17.99 7.91
N ILE A 310 -25.14 -16.79 8.20
CA ILE A 310 -24.07 -16.60 9.17
C ILE A 310 -24.70 -16.22 10.52
N GLU A 311 -24.46 -17.02 11.54
CA GLU A 311 -24.73 -16.63 12.92
C GLU A 311 -23.64 -15.68 13.41
N LEU A 312 -24.01 -14.43 13.70
CA LEU A 312 -23.08 -13.49 14.30
C LEU A 312 -22.81 -13.86 15.76
N PRO A 313 -21.56 -13.78 16.24
CA PRO A 313 -21.28 -13.98 17.66
C PRO A 313 -22.03 -12.95 18.51
N LEU A 314 -22.49 -13.38 19.69
CA LEU A 314 -23.24 -12.51 20.61
C LEU A 314 -22.42 -11.26 20.97
N VAL A 315 -23.03 -10.08 20.85
CA VAL A 315 -22.41 -8.75 21.03
C VAL A 315 -21.64 -8.63 22.36
N ASN A 316 -22.13 -9.26 23.44
CA ASN A 316 -21.50 -9.22 24.77
C ASN A 316 -20.19 -10.03 24.89
N THR A 317 -19.87 -10.92 23.95
CA THR A 317 -18.59 -11.68 23.96
C THR A 317 -17.42 -10.88 23.40
N TYR A 318 -17.73 -9.80 22.67
CA TYR A 318 -16.79 -8.83 22.14
C TYR A 318 -17.14 -7.46 22.69
N ASP A 319 -17.03 -7.27 24.00
CA ASP A 319 -16.93 -5.91 24.51
C ASP A 319 -15.65 -5.28 23.95
N ARG A 320 -15.85 -4.42 22.93
CA ARG A 320 -14.78 -3.71 22.23
C ARG A 320 -14.26 -2.52 23.05
N THR A 321 -14.97 -2.13 24.11
CA THR A 321 -14.67 -0.94 24.92
C THR A 321 -13.85 -1.25 26.17
N SER A 322 -13.94 -2.46 26.74
CA SER A 322 -13.16 -2.87 27.92
C SER A 322 -11.69 -3.23 27.66
N ARG A 323 -11.25 -3.22 26.40
CA ARG A 323 -9.89 -3.65 26.01
C ARG A 323 -8.88 -2.50 25.86
N ALA A 324 -9.20 -1.33 26.41
CA ALA A 324 -8.40 -0.11 26.31
C ALA A 324 -7.68 0.28 27.61
N LEU A 325 -7.26 -0.70 28.43
CA LEU A 325 -6.42 -0.48 29.60
C LEU A 325 -4.96 -0.80 29.33
#